data_AF-A0A1B6L6I7-F1
#
_entry.id   AF-A0A1B6L6I7-F1
#
_cell.length_a   1.000
_cell.length_b   1.000
_cell.length_c   1.000
_cell.angle_alpha   90.00
_cell.angle_beta   90.00
_cell.angle_gamma   90.00
#
_symmetry.space_group_name_H-M   'P 1'
#
loop_
_entity.id
_entity.type
_entity.pdbx_description
1 polymer ?
#
loop_
_entity_poly.entity_id
_entity_poly.type
_entity_poly.pdbx_seq_one_letter_code
_entity_poly.pdbx_strand_id
1 'polypeptide(L)'
;FSVWIVSTEDPSRQLGFVTIHIVCWLLIYILMITMDITDLLGIKQVYNYATGRPAPGALKSQQLNSLHRKIRHPSFLGFVLIFWIHPFMRLDRLLLAVVWSLYMAAVWRPGIGDYNYVVQQQAVKRSVM
;
A
#
# COMPACT_ATOMS: atom_id res chain seq x y z
N PHE A 1 -10.16 -22.61 19.29
CA PHE A 1 -10.12 -23.11 17.89
C PHE A 1 -8.89 -22.56 17.18
N SER A 2 -7.88 -23.40 16.96
CA SER A 2 -6.72 -23.12 16.12
C SER A 2 -6.94 -23.81 14.77
N VAL A 3 -6.75 -23.08 13.67
CA VAL A 3 -7.03 -23.58 12.31
C VAL A 3 -5.82 -24.36 11.78
N TRP A 4 -4.62 -23.80 11.95
CA TRP A 4 -3.37 -24.53 11.74
C TRP A 4 -2.33 -24.13 12.77
N ILE A 5 -1.45 -25.08 13.06
CA ILE A 5 -0.30 -24.94 13.94
C ILE A 5 0.89 -25.55 13.20
N VAL A 6 1.86 -24.72 12.86
CA VAL A 6 3.16 -25.18 12.35
C VAL A 6 4.07 -25.40 13.55
N SER A 7 4.58 -26.61 13.73
CA SER A 7 5.55 -26.90 14.81
C SER A 7 6.82 -26.08 14.61
N THR A 8 6.99 -25.08 15.46
CA THR A 8 8.16 -24.21 15.53
C THR A 8 9.15 -24.69 16.60
N GLU A 9 9.37 -26.01 16.71
CA GLU A 9 10.37 -26.55 17.64
C GLU A 9 11.79 -26.31 17.13
N ASP A 10 11.96 -26.32 15.80
CA ASP A 10 13.23 -26.02 15.15
C ASP A 10 13.54 -24.51 15.15
N PRO A 11 14.71 -24.09 15.68
CA PRO A 11 15.12 -22.68 15.68
C PRO A 11 15.23 -22.07 14.28
N SER A 12 15.60 -22.85 13.26
CA SER A 12 15.73 -22.41 11.87
C SER A 12 14.39 -21.99 11.26
N ARG A 13 13.30 -22.69 11.60
CA ARG A 13 11.94 -22.37 11.14
C ARG A 13 11.44 -21.09 11.79
N GLN A 14 11.67 -20.94 13.10
CA GLN A 14 11.35 -19.70 13.82
C GLN A 14 12.05 -18.49 13.20
N LEU A 15 13.36 -18.63 12.93
CA LEU A 15 14.15 -17.57 12.29
C LEU A 15 13.58 -17.20 10.92
N GLY A 16 13.24 -18.19 10.09
CA GLY A 16 12.62 -17.95 8.78
C GLY A 16 11.34 -17.10 8.86
N PHE A 17 10.43 -17.44 9.77
CA PHE A 17 9.20 -16.65 9.98
C PHE A 17 9.50 -15.23 10.44
N VAL A 18 10.41 -15.06 11.41
CA VAL A 18 10.79 -13.74 11.92
C VAL A 18 11.42 -12.89 10.82
N THR A 19 12.33 -13.45 10.02
CA THR A 19 12.97 -12.74 8.89
C THR A 19 11.94 -12.28 7.88
N ILE A 20 11.01 -13.15 7.47
CA ILE A 20 9.94 -12.78 6.53
C ILE A 20 9.09 -11.64 7.12
N HIS A 21 8.75 -11.72 8.41
CA HIS A 21 7.98 -10.68 9.08
C HIS A 21 8.71 -9.34 9.10
N ILE A 22 9.99 -9.33 9.44
CA ILE A 22 10.84 -8.13 9.43
C ILE A 22 10.90 -7.53 8.03
N VAL A 23 11.13 -8.34 7.00
CA VAL A 23 11.17 -7.89 5.61
C VAL A 23 9.84 -7.26 5.20
N CYS A 24 8.72 -7.87 5.55
CA CYS A 24 7.40 -7.31 5.25
C CYS A 24 7.16 -5.96 5.94
N TRP A 25 7.56 -5.82 7.22
CA TRP A 25 7.48 -4.55 7.93
C TRP A 25 8.35 -3.46 7.30
N LEU A 26 9.58 -3.79 6.91
CA LEU A 26 10.48 -2.87 6.21
C LEU A 26 9.89 -2.44 4.87
N LEU A 27 9.34 -3.36 4.09
CA LEU A 27 8.68 -3.05 2.82
C LEU A 27 7.49 -2.09 3.00
N ILE A 28 6.65 -2.31 4.02
CA ILE A 28 5.54 -1.40 4.35
C ILE A 28 6.08 0.00 4.68
N TYR A 29 7.13 0.07 5.49
CA TYR A 29 7.71 1.35 5.91
C TYR A 29 8.33 2.12 4.74
N ILE A 30 9.06 1.44 3.87
CA ILE A 30 9.62 2.01 2.64
C ILE A 30 8.51 2.55 1.75
N LEU A 31 7.45 1.77 1.52
CA LEU A 31 6.30 2.21 0.72
C LEU A 31 5.58 3.40 1.32
N MET A 32 5.50 3.48 2.65
CA MET A 32 4.90 4.61 3.35
C MET A 32 5.71 5.89 3.16
N ILE A 33 7.05 5.79 3.18
CA ILE A 33 7.94 6.92 2.88
C ILE A 33 7.83 7.32 1.41
N THR A 34 7.83 6.36 0.48
CA THR A 34 7.70 6.63 -0.96
C THR A 34 6.39 7.35 -1.31
N MET A 35 5.30 7.04 -0.60
CA MET A 35 4.00 7.71 -0.77
C MET A 35 3.93 9.12 -0.20
N ASP A 36 5.03 9.64 0.36
CA ASP A 36 5.07 10.96 0.97
C ASP A 36 3.93 11.12 2.00
N ILE A 37 3.97 10.28 3.06
CA ILE A 37 2.96 10.22 4.13
C ILE A 37 2.60 11.61 4.70
N THR A 38 3.54 12.55 4.71
CA THR A 38 3.31 13.93 5.18
C THR A 38 2.35 14.73 4.30
N ASP A 39 2.27 14.38 3.02
CA ASP A 39 1.32 14.95 2.07
C ASP A 39 -0.06 14.30 2.23
N LEU A 40 -0.11 12.98 2.43
CA LEU A 40 -1.35 12.23 2.71
C LEU A 40 -2.01 12.63 4.04
N LEU A 41 -1.21 12.87 5.07
CA LEU A 41 -1.68 13.35 6.38
C LEU A 41 -2.11 14.83 6.35
N GLY A 42 -1.84 15.55 5.25
CA GLY A 42 -2.18 16.97 5.13
C GLY A 42 -1.23 17.92 5.89
N ILE A 43 -0.16 17.42 6.49
CA ILE A 43 0.82 18.26 7.22
C ILE A 43 1.44 19.29 6.28
N LYS A 44 1.80 18.88 5.06
CA LYS A 44 2.29 19.80 4.03
C LYS A 44 1.24 20.80 3.56
N GLN A 45 -0.04 20.41 3.58
CA GLN A 45 -1.15 21.29 3.21
C GLN A 45 -1.33 22.41 4.25
N VAL A 46 -1.34 22.05 5.54
CA VAL A 46 -1.44 23.01 6.65
C VAL A 46 -0.20 23.90 6.71
N TYR A 47 1.00 23.34 6.56
CA TYR A 47 2.25 24.11 6.57
C TYR A 47 2.32 25.12 5.41
N ASN A 48 1.96 24.70 4.19
CA ASN A 48 1.95 25.60 3.03
C ASN A 48 0.87 26.68 3.16
N TYR A 49 -0.31 26.35 3.69
CA TYR A 49 -1.35 27.33 4.00
C TYR A 49 -0.86 28.36 5.02
N ALA A 50 -0.23 27.92 6.11
CA ALA A 50 0.29 28.81 7.15
C ALA A 50 1.46 29.70 6.68
N THR A 51 2.22 29.27 5.67
CA THR A 51 3.37 30.01 5.13
C THR A 51 3.05 30.78 3.84
N GLY A 52 1.78 30.83 3.41
CA GLY A 52 1.37 31.52 2.19
C GLY A 52 1.91 30.90 0.90
N ARG A 53 2.38 29.65 0.95
CA ARG A 53 2.93 28.92 -0.19
C ARG A 53 1.81 28.21 -0.97
N PRO A 54 1.94 28.05 -2.30
CA PRO A 54 0.96 27.34 -3.11
C PRO A 54 0.77 25.89 -2.62
N ALA A 55 -0.44 25.37 -2.78
CA ALA A 55 -0.81 24.04 -2.32
C ALA A 55 0.14 22.97 -2.89
N PRO A 56 0.55 21.96 -2.09
CA PRO A 56 1.53 20.96 -2.52
C PRO A 56 1.09 20.17 -3.75
N GLY A 57 -0.23 20.04 -3.96
CA GLY A 57 -0.80 19.43 -5.17
C GLY A 57 -0.52 20.17 -6.48
N ALA A 58 -0.23 21.48 -6.44
CA ALA A 58 0.10 22.29 -7.62
C ALA A 58 1.58 22.15 -8.06
N LEU A 59 2.45 21.69 -7.15
CA LEU A 59 3.89 21.50 -7.41
C LEU A 59 4.22 20.10 -7.93
N LYS A 60 3.37 19.10 -7.65
CA LYS A 60 3.53 17.73 -8.17
C LYS A 60 2.96 17.63 -9.58
N SER A 61 3.67 16.94 -10.47
CA SER A 61 3.14 16.60 -11.81
C SER A 61 1.74 15.97 -11.68
N GLN A 62 0.81 16.40 -12.53
CA GLN A 62 -0.55 15.85 -12.60
C GLN A 62 -0.55 14.31 -12.72
N GLN A 63 0.48 13.77 -13.35
CA GLN A 63 0.69 12.33 -13.55
C GLN A 63 1.02 11.63 -12.23
N LEU A 64 1.84 12.24 -11.37
CA LEU A 64 2.23 11.72 -10.07
C LEU A 64 1.06 11.77 -9.07
N ASN A 65 0.27 12.86 -9.09
CA ASN A 65 -0.96 12.95 -8.30
C ASN A 65 -2.02 11.93 -8.73
N SER A 66 -2.16 11.71 -10.04
CA SER A 66 -3.06 10.68 -10.58
C SER A 66 -2.64 9.27 -10.14
N LEU A 67 -1.33 8.98 -10.17
CA LEU A 67 -0.78 7.69 -9.73
C LEU A 67 -0.96 7.47 -8.22
N HIS A 68 -0.65 8.47 -7.38
CA HIS A 68 -0.86 8.40 -5.92
C HIS A 68 -2.34 8.29 -5.55
N ARG A 69 -3.26 8.93 -6.29
CA ARG A 69 -4.70 8.80 -6.06
C ARG A 69 -5.25 7.42 -6.42
N LYS A 70 -4.56 6.65 -7.26
CA LYS A 70 -4.92 5.28 -7.67
C LYS A 70 -4.28 4.23 -6.77
N ILE A 71 -3.01 4.40 -6.43
CA ILE A 71 -2.29 3.54 -5.50
C ILE A 71 -2.53 4.07 -4.08
N ARG A 72 -3.79 4.12 -3.64
CA ARG A 72 -4.16 4.68 -2.32
C ARG A 72 -3.52 3.90 -1.16
N HIS A 73 -3.18 2.64 -1.38
CA HIS A 73 -2.58 1.76 -0.38
C HIS A 73 -1.52 0.85 -1.03
N PRO A 74 -0.31 1.35 -1.38
CA PRO A 74 0.72 0.49 -1.94
C PRO A 74 1.16 -0.61 -0.96
N SER A 75 1.03 -0.34 0.35
CA SER A 75 1.33 -1.28 1.43
C SER A 75 0.37 -2.47 1.51
N PHE A 76 -0.63 -2.55 0.61
CA PHE A 76 -1.56 -3.66 0.46
C PHE A 76 -0.87 -5.03 0.49
N LEU A 77 0.17 -5.21 -0.35
CA LEU A 77 0.85 -6.50 -0.44
C LEU A 77 1.54 -6.87 0.87
N GLY A 78 2.16 -5.90 1.54
CA GLY A 78 2.85 -6.12 2.82
C GLY A 78 1.90 -6.53 3.94
N PHE A 79 0.74 -5.87 4.06
CA PHE A 79 -0.24 -6.22 5.11
C PHE A 79 -0.87 -7.59 4.87
N VAL A 80 -1.19 -7.93 3.63
CA VAL A 80 -1.71 -9.27 3.31
C VAL A 80 -0.67 -10.34 3.67
N LEU A 81 0.60 -10.16 3.28
CA LEU A 81 1.65 -11.12 3.60
C LEU A 81 1.87 -11.27 5.11
N ILE A 82 1.87 -10.17 5.88
CA ILE A 82 2.01 -10.21 7.34
C ILE A 82 0.86 -10.97 8.00
N PHE A 83 -0.38 -10.71 7.57
CA PHE A 83 -1.53 -11.36 8.17
C PHE A 83 -1.60 -12.85 7.83
N TRP A 84 -1.21 -13.25 6.62
CA TRP A 84 -1.28 -14.65 6.19
C TRP A 84 -0.05 -15.48 6.58
N ILE A 85 1.13 -14.89 6.72
CA ILE A 85 2.37 -15.59 7.09
C ILE A 85 2.53 -15.57 8.62
N HIS A 86 1.70 -16.37 9.29
CA HIS A 86 1.78 -16.61 10.72
C HIS A 86 1.80 -18.13 11.02
N PRO A 87 2.76 -18.63 11.81
CA PRO A 87 2.89 -20.07 12.10
C PRO A 87 1.71 -20.61 12.94
N PHE A 88 1.08 -19.75 13.73
CA PHE A 88 -0.10 -20.05 14.53
C PHE A 88 -1.31 -19.23 14.07
N MET A 89 -2.25 -19.84 13.34
CA MET A 89 -3.52 -19.18 13.01
C MET A 89 -4.63 -19.60 13.95
N ARG A 90 -5.08 -18.64 14.75
CA ARG A 90 -6.31 -18.76 15.53
C ARG A 90 -7.48 -18.19 14.73
N LEU A 91 -8.70 -18.57 15.09
CA LEU A 91 -9.92 -18.13 14.39
C LEU A 91 -10.04 -16.59 14.34
N ASP A 92 -9.66 -15.91 15.42
CA ASP A 92 -9.63 -14.43 15.50
C ASP A 92 -8.71 -13.81 14.45
N ARG A 93 -7.49 -14.33 14.29
CA ARG A 93 -6.53 -13.85 13.29
C ARG A 93 -6.95 -14.17 11.86
N LEU A 94 -7.51 -15.36 11.63
CA LEU A 94 -8.00 -15.74 10.31
C LEU A 94 -9.14 -14.81 9.88
N LEU A 95 -10.08 -14.52 10.79
CA LEU A 95 -11.17 -13.58 10.54
C LEU A 95 -10.63 -12.19 10.22
N LEU A 96 -9.66 -11.69 11.00
CA LEU A 96 -8.99 -10.42 10.71
C LEU A 96 -8.33 -10.42 9.32
N ALA A 97 -7.56 -11.47 8.99
CA ALA A 97 -6.88 -11.58 7.71
C ALA A 97 -7.86 -11.56 6.53
N VAL A 98 -8.96 -12.30 6.63
CA VAL A 98 -10.00 -12.37 5.59
C VAL A 98 -10.73 -11.04 5.45
N VAL A 99 -11.20 -10.44 6.56
CA VAL A 99 -11.90 -9.15 6.52
C VAL A 99 -11.00 -8.07 5.94
N TRP A 100 -9.73 -8.04 6.35
CA TRP A 100 -8.76 -7.08 5.82
C TRP A 100 -8.51 -7.29 4.32
N SER A 101 -8.30 -8.53 3.88
CA SER A 101 -8.12 -8.86 2.46
C SER A 101 -9.35 -8.47 1.63
N LEU A 102 -10.57 -8.72 2.11
CA LEU A 102 -11.82 -8.36 1.42
C LEU A 102 -12.01 -6.84 1.33
N TYR A 103 -11.81 -6.12 2.44
CA TYR A 103 -11.85 -4.66 2.46
C TYR A 103 -10.88 -4.08 1.42
N MET A 104 -9.64 -4.58 1.40
CA MET A 104 -8.63 -4.07 0.48
C MET A 104 -8.94 -4.40 -0.99
N ALA A 105 -9.48 -5.58 -1.28
CA ALA A 105 -9.93 -5.93 -2.63
C ALA A 105 -11.09 -5.03 -3.11
N ALA A 106 -12.01 -4.67 -2.20
CA ALA A 106 -13.10 -3.76 -2.53
C ALA A 106 -12.60 -2.32 -2.80
N VAL A 107 -11.60 -1.85 -2.04
CA VAL A 107 -10.99 -0.53 -2.21
C VAL A 107 -10.11 -0.45 -3.46
N TRP A 108 -9.47 -1.55 -3.86
CA TRP A 108 -8.67 -1.64 -5.08
C TRP A 108 -9.54 -1.85 -6.33
N ARG A 109 -10.42 -0.91 -6.63
CA ARG A 109 -11.19 -0.86 -7.87
C ARG A 109 -10.67 0.23 -8.81
N PRO A 110 -9.86 -0.10 -9.83
CA PRO A 110 -9.54 0.85 -10.90
C PRO A 110 -10.82 1.21 -11.66
N GLY A 111 -11.06 2.52 -11.82
CA GLY A 111 -12.28 3.02 -12.45
C GLY A 111 -12.14 3.06 -13.97
N ILE A 112 -13.26 2.98 -14.71
CA ILE A 112 -13.28 3.09 -16.19
C ILE A 112 -12.63 4.40 -16.70
N GLY A 113 -12.65 5.47 -15.90
CA GLY A 113 -11.93 6.71 -16.20
C GLY A 113 -10.41 6.56 -16.30
N ASP A 114 -9.83 5.50 -15.73
CA ASP A 114 -8.39 5.23 -15.77
C ASP A 114 -7.94 4.68 -17.12
N TYR A 115 -8.80 3.92 -17.79
CA TYR A 115 -8.54 3.39 -19.12
C TYR A 115 -8.41 4.53 -20.14
N ASN A 116 -9.38 5.46 -20.12
CA ASN A 116 -9.39 6.59 -21.06
C ASN A 116 -8.19 7.53 -20.86
N TYR A 117 -7.71 7.69 -19.63
CA TYR A 117 -6.49 8.47 -19.35
C TYR A 117 -5.23 7.84 -19.96
N VAL A 118 -5.07 6.52 -19.83
CA VAL A 118 -3.92 5.81 -20.43
C VAL A 118 -3.95 5.90 -21.94
N VAL A 119 -5.13 5.74 -22.54
CA VAL A 119 -5.33 5.88 -23.99
C VAL A 119 -4.98 7.29 -24.46
N GLN A 120 -5.43 8.33 -23.75
CA GLN A 120 -5.05 9.72 -24.06
C GLN A 120 -3.54 9.96 -23.95
N GLN A 121 -2.89 9.42 -22.92
CA GLN A 121 -1.44 9.56 -22.77
C GLN A 121 -0.66 8.83 -23.87
N GLN A 122 -1.11 7.65 -24.28
CA GLN A 122 -0.52 6.91 -25.40
C GLN A 122 -0.67 7.68 -26.71
N ALA A 123 -1.85 8.29 -26.94
CA ALA A 123 -2.08 9.12 -28.12
C ALA A 123 -1.13 10.32 -28.16
N VAL A 124 -0.92 11.02 -27.04
CA VAL A 124 0.03 12.15 -26.94
C VAL A 124 1.48 11.69 -27.12
N LYS A 125 1.88 10.57 -26.55
CA LYS A 125 3.24 10.03 -26.76
C LYS A 125 3.51 9.67 -28.21
N ARG A 126 2.49 9.15 -28.91
CA ARG A 126 2.59 8.74 -30.32
C ARG A 126 2.60 9.93 -31.29
N SER A 127 2.14 11.11 -30.88
CA SER A 127 2.20 12.33 -31.70
C SER A 127 3.49 13.12 -31.54
N VAL A 128 4.32 12.80 -30.54
CA VAL A 128 5.59 13.46 -30.24
C VAL A 128 6.80 12.66 -30.77
N MET A 129 6.56 11.41 -31.16
CA MET A 129 7.55 10.48 -31.73
C MET A 129 7.38 10.38 -33.23
#